data_AF-A0A7E6EUH0-F1
#
_entry.id   AF-A0A7E6EUH0-F1
#
_cell.length_a   1.000
_cell.length_b   1.000
_cell.length_c   1.000
_cell.angle_alpha   90.00
_cell.angle_beta   90.00
_cell.angle_gamma   90.00
#
_symmetry.space_group_name_H-M   'P 1'
#
loop_
_entity.id
_entity.type
_entity.pdbx_description
1 polymer ?
#
loop_
_entity_poly.entity_id
_entity_poly.type
_entity_poly.pdbx_seq_one_letter_code
_entity_poly.pdbx_strand_id
1 'polypeptide(L)'
;MKVLGKSSPLLQSVRLVLSPESMATVAERRIGAVIGSLVADAAVQPIHWNYNKEKLTALLSTRSDWEFWEPSQNPFYVQKTGKQTCYGDQNFVVLKSLVENSGINSDHLKKSLYEYFGAGTTYDNPIWSGGPKTIPITGCWRNGSIRDFLKNYEEKKQETGSESDEQVDCVLRIIPVAALYAGHPQLLDKVEEVVRLTQNNDVAVAFGLLAARLLEIYILNGPTADAIGQLRAKLTDPKRSSPSDLDTALVSHLQKVLQVKDKPHVDVACNVFKNN
;
A
#
# COMPACT_ATOMS: atom_id res chain seq x y z
N MET A 1 -0.43 27.58 50.46
CA MET A 1 0.62 27.02 49.60
C MET A 1 0.02 25.84 48.84
N LYS A 2 -0.56 26.11 47.66
CA LYS A 2 -1.13 25.09 46.77
C LYS A 2 -0.63 25.44 45.37
N VAL A 3 0.27 24.61 44.87
CA VAL A 3 0.99 24.80 43.62
C VAL A 3 0.00 24.58 42.47
N LEU A 4 -0.24 25.63 41.69
CA LEU A 4 -0.87 25.55 40.37
C LEU A 4 0.08 24.76 39.46
N GLY A 5 -0.33 23.55 39.09
CA GLY A 5 0.39 22.72 38.13
C GLY A 5 0.42 23.40 36.77
N LYS A 6 1.60 23.88 36.36
CA LYS A 6 1.86 24.34 34.99
C LYS A 6 1.68 23.16 34.05
N SER A 7 0.74 23.28 33.13
CA SER A 7 0.60 22.39 31.97
C SER A 7 1.90 22.38 31.17
N SER A 8 2.37 21.17 30.82
CA SER A 8 3.59 20.94 30.03
C SER A 8 3.56 21.68 28.68
N PRO A 9 4.64 22.36 28.26
CA PRO A 9 4.74 23.04 26.96
C PRO A 9 4.56 22.11 25.76
N LEU A 10 4.75 20.80 25.94
CA LEU A 10 4.66 19.78 24.88
C LEU A 10 3.22 19.47 24.45
N LEU A 11 2.22 19.76 25.28
CA LEU A 11 0.81 19.55 24.92
C LEU A 11 0.20 20.74 24.16
N GLN A 12 0.86 21.89 24.16
CA GLN A 12 0.46 23.07 23.38
C GLN A 12 0.99 23.04 21.94
N SER A 13 2.03 22.26 21.65
CA SER A 13 2.61 22.11 20.31
C SER A 13 1.96 21.04 19.43
N VAL A 14 0.97 20.28 19.96
CA VAL A 14 0.16 19.31 19.17
C VAL A 14 -1.24 19.86 18.83
N ARG A 15 -1.53 21.12 19.17
CA ARG A 15 -2.51 21.89 18.40
C ARG A 15 -1.78 22.50 17.20
N LEU A 16 -1.47 21.64 16.23
CA LEU A 16 -1.17 22.11 14.90
C LEU A 16 -2.35 22.99 14.49
N VAL A 17 -2.03 24.24 14.19
CA VAL A 17 -2.93 25.25 13.68
C VAL A 17 -3.54 24.72 12.38
N LEU A 18 -4.69 24.04 12.46
CA LEU A 18 -5.61 23.91 11.35
C LEU A 18 -6.39 25.22 11.26
N SER A 19 -5.68 26.29 10.86
CA SER A 19 -6.33 27.49 10.36
C SER A 19 -7.02 27.15 9.03
N PRO A 20 -8.23 27.66 8.74
CA PRO A 20 -8.99 27.25 7.56
C PRO A 20 -8.46 27.63 6.16
N GLU A 21 -7.24 28.15 5.96
CA GLU A 21 -6.89 28.82 4.68
C GLU A 21 -5.45 28.62 4.15
N SER A 22 -4.97 27.37 4.05
CA SER A 22 -4.03 27.04 2.97
C SER A 22 -4.19 25.58 2.55
N MET A 23 -4.39 25.34 1.24
CA MET A 23 -4.31 23.98 0.72
C MET A 23 -2.86 23.51 0.88
N ALA A 24 -2.66 22.33 1.46
CA ALA A 24 -1.35 21.70 1.58
C ALA A 24 -0.61 21.75 0.23
N THR A 25 0.65 22.14 0.24
CA THR A 25 1.51 22.20 -0.96
C THR A 25 1.70 20.82 -1.60
N VAL A 26 2.15 20.79 -2.86
CA VAL A 26 2.53 19.53 -3.52
C VAL A 26 3.55 18.75 -2.68
N ALA A 27 4.52 19.44 -2.07
CA ALA A 27 5.53 18.83 -1.21
C ALA A 27 4.91 18.18 0.04
N GLU A 28 4.03 18.89 0.74
CA GLU A 28 3.33 18.35 1.91
C GLU A 28 2.44 17.16 1.54
N ARG A 29 1.81 17.17 0.36
CA ARG A 29 1.00 16.04 -0.12
C ARG A 29 1.85 14.83 -0.51
N ARG A 30 3.05 15.03 -1.07
CA ARG A 30 4.03 13.94 -1.29
C ARG A 30 4.45 13.30 0.03
N ILE A 31 4.75 14.13 1.03
CA ILE A 31 5.08 13.65 2.39
C ILE A 31 3.88 12.90 2.99
N GLY A 32 2.68 13.46 2.88
CA GLY A 32 1.44 12.86 3.37
C GLY A 32 1.12 11.52 2.72
N ALA A 33 1.40 11.35 1.42
CA ALA A 33 1.24 10.07 0.74
C ALA A 33 2.13 8.98 1.34
N VAL A 34 3.42 9.26 1.52
CA VAL A 34 4.40 8.31 2.06
C VAL A 34 4.11 8.03 3.54
N ILE A 35 4.07 9.05 4.39
CA ILE A 35 3.86 8.88 5.83
C ILE A 35 2.47 8.29 6.11
N GLY A 36 1.43 8.81 5.45
CA GLY A 36 0.05 8.33 5.62
C GLY A 36 -0.07 6.84 5.30
N SER A 37 0.60 6.36 4.26
CA SER A 37 0.59 4.93 3.91
C SER A 37 1.25 4.04 4.97
N LEU A 38 2.38 4.46 5.53
CA LEU A 38 3.09 3.72 6.58
C LEU A 38 2.33 3.75 7.92
N VAL A 39 1.69 4.88 8.25
CA VAL A 39 0.83 4.99 9.44
C VAL A 39 -0.41 4.11 9.28
N ALA A 40 -1.05 4.14 8.11
CA ALA A 40 -2.24 3.34 7.84
C ALA A 40 -1.94 1.84 7.92
N ASP A 41 -0.83 1.37 7.33
CA ASP A 41 -0.43 -0.04 7.40
C ASP A 41 -0.23 -0.51 8.85
N ALA A 42 0.53 0.24 9.65
CA ALA A 42 0.74 -0.07 11.07
C ALA A 42 -0.55 0.01 11.91
N ALA A 43 -1.47 0.92 11.56
CA ALA A 43 -2.74 1.09 12.26
C ALA A 43 -3.69 -0.10 12.03
N VAL A 44 -3.74 -0.64 10.81
CA VAL A 44 -4.66 -1.74 10.45
C VAL A 44 -4.06 -3.13 10.63
N GLN A 45 -2.73 -3.24 10.73
CA GLN A 45 -2.00 -4.51 10.93
C GLN A 45 -2.64 -5.46 11.95
N PRO A 46 -3.12 -4.99 13.12
CA PRO A 46 -3.63 -5.91 14.14
C PRO A 46 -5.02 -6.47 13.83
N ILE A 47 -5.79 -5.89 12.89
CA ILE A 47 -7.16 -6.33 12.56
C ILE A 47 -7.33 -6.79 11.10
N HIS A 48 -6.33 -6.58 10.24
CA HIS A 48 -6.43 -6.98 8.83
C HIS A 48 -6.47 -8.52 8.65
N TRP A 49 -6.88 -8.97 7.46
CA TRP A 49 -7.07 -10.39 7.10
C TRP A 49 -8.13 -11.14 7.93
N ASN A 50 -9.02 -10.42 8.61
CA ASN A 50 -10.24 -11.00 9.15
C ASN A 50 -11.29 -11.18 8.04
N TYR A 51 -11.27 -12.33 7.36
CA TYR A 51 -12.13 -12.60 6.20
C TYR A 51 -13.57 -13.00 6.55
N ASN A 52 -13.82 -13.52 7.76
CA ASN A 52 -15.18 -13.84 8.18
C ASN A 52 -15.90 -12.56 8.60
N LYS A 53 -16.90 -12.17 7.81
CA LYS A 53 -17.64 -10.91 7.97
C LYS A 53 -18.41 -10.84 9.28
N GLU A 54 -19.04 -11.93 9.72
CA GLU A 54 -19.79 -11.97 10.98
C GLU A 54 -18.84 -11.79 12.17
N LYS A 55 -17.70 -12.50 12.18
CA LYS A 55 -16.67 -12.37 13.21
C LYS A 55 -16.07 -10.97 13.23
N LEU A 56 -15.75 -10.41 12.08
CA LEU A 56 -15.22 -9.04 12.00
C LEU A 56 -16.27 -8.02 12.48
N THR A 57 -17.53 -8.17 12.09
CA THR A 57 -18.61 -7.28 12.55
C THR A 57 -18.80 -7.37 14.05
N ALA A 58 -18.82 -8.58 14.61
CA ALA A 58 -18.90 -8.79 16.05
C ALA A 58 -17.70 -8.16 16.77
N LEU A 59 -16.48 -8.34 16.24
CA LEU A 59 -15.26 -7.74 16.79
C LEU A 59 -15.35 -6.21 16.79
N LEU A 60 -15.67 -5.59 15.65
CA LEU A 60 -15.76 -4.13 15.50
C LEU A 60 -16.91 -3.51 16.30
N SER A 61 -17.93 -4.30 16.70
CA SER A 61 -19.01 -3.82 17.56
C SER A 61 -18.60 -3.62 19.03
N THR A 62 -17.45 -4.16 19.44
CA THR A 62 -17.01 -4.12 20.85
C THR A 62 -16.42 -2.77 21.26
N ARG A 63 -15.93 -1.97 20.30
CA ARG A 63 -15.35 -0.64 20.53
C ARG A 63 -15.22 0.12 19.20
N SER A 64 -14.87 1.40 19.24
CA SER A 64 -14.79 2.28 18.05
C SER A 64 -13.38 2.77 17.71
N ASP A 65 -12.39 2.47 18.54
CA ASP A 65 -10.95 2.74 18.34
C ASP A 65 -10.29 1.56 17.64
N TRP A 66 -10.41 1.50 16.31
CA TRP A 66 -10.01 0.32 15.53
C TRP A 66 -8.53 0.32 15.14
N GLU A 67 -7.93 1.49 15.10
CA GLU A 67 -6.51 1.69 14.81
C GLU A 67 -5.64 1.18 15.96
N PHE A 68 -4.51 0.57 15.63
CA PHE A 68 -3.51 0.12 16.60
C PHE A 68 -4.12 -0.80 17.67
N TRP A 69 -4.94 -1.76 17.23
CA TRP A 69 -5.66 -2.64 18.14
C TRP A 69 -4.75 -3.57 18.94
N GLU A 70 -4.80 -3.46 20.27
CA GLU A 70 -4.07 -4.32 21.21
C GLU A 70 -5.07 -5.04 22.15
N PRO A 71 -4.95 -6.37 22.35
CA PRO A 71 -4.03 -7.29 21.66
C PRO A 71 -4.47 -7.57 20.22
N SER A 72 -3.50 -7.85 19.33
CA SER A 72 -3.75 -8.15 17.91
C SER A 72 -4.87 -9.19 17.73
N GLN A 73 -5.75 -8.92 16.77
CA GLN A 73 -6.87 -9.78 16.34
C GLN A 73 -6.61 -10.41 14.97
N ASN A 74 -5.37 -10.37 14.51
CA ASN A 74 -4.97 -10.95 13.24
C ASN A 74 -4.92 -12.49 13.36
N PRO A 75 -5.66 -13.24 12.52
CA PRO A 75 -5.74 -14.68 12.64
C PRO A 75 -4.52 -15.44 12.07
N PHE A 76 -3.61 -14.77 11.37
CA PHE A 76 -2.49 -15.39 10.66
C PHE A 76 -1.14 -15.15 11.31
N TYR A 77 -0.90 -13.95 11.84
CA TYR A 77 0.36 -13.62 12.50
C TYR A 77 0.19 -12.54 13.57
N VAL A 78 1.08 -12.53 14.56
CA VAL A 78 1.12 -11.52 15.62
C VAL A 78 2.46 -10.82 15.61
N GLN A 79 2.41 -9.50 15.46
CA GLN A 79 3.52 -8.58 15.68
C GLN A 79 3.15 -7.58 16.77
N LYS A 80 4.17 -6.89 17.31
CA LYS A 80 3.93 -5.76 18.22
C LYS A 80 3.15 -4.67 17.49
N THR A 81 2.04 -4.23 18.08
CA THR A 81 1.23 -3.13 17.55
C THR A 81 2.08 -1.89 17.25
N GLY A 82 1.83 -1.27 16.10
CA GLY A 82 2.62 -0.16 15.56
C GLY A 82 3.81 -0.61 14.68
N LYS A 83 4.05 -1.91 14.53
CA LYS A 83 4.94 -2.46 13.49
C LYS A 83 4.23 -2.51 12.14
N GLN A 84 5.03 -2.45 11.08
CA GLN A 84 4.56 -2.61 9.71
C GLN A 84 4.22 -4.08 9.42
N THR A 85 3.32 -4.28 8.47
CA THR A 85 3.15 -5.52 7.74
C THR A 85 4.25 -5.67 6.68
N CYS A 86 4.27 -6.79 5.95
CA CYS A 86 5.13 -6.92 4.77
C CYS A 86 4.88 -5.86 3.70
N TYR A 87 3.70 -5.26 3.64
CA TYR A 87 3.36 -4.23 2.65
C TYR A 87 3.98 -2.89 3.02
N GLY A 88 3.85 -2.47 4.28
CA GLY A 88 4.51 -1.28 4.81
C GLY A 88 6.03 -1.38 4.76
N ASP A 89 6.59 -2.55 5.07
CA ASP A 89 8.02 -2.79 4.97
C ASP A 89 8.53 -2.74 3.51
N GLN A 90 7.78 -3.29 2.54
CA GLN A 90 8.14 -3.16 1.12
C GLN A 90 8.15 -1.69 0.68
N ASN A 91 7.15 -0.92 1.09
CA ASN A 91 7.08 0.52 0.84
C ASN A 91 8.31 1.26 1.43
N PHE A 92 8.67 0.95 2.68
CA PHE A 92 9.85 1.50 3.32
C PHE A 92 11.16 1.16 2.57
N VAL A 93 11.33 -0.10 2.12
CA VAL A 93 12.52 -0.50 1.36
C VAL A 93 12.61 0.24 0.03
N VAL A 94 11.49 0.41 -0.68
CA VAL A 94 11.45 1.22 -1.93
C VAL A 94 11.84 2.66 -1.64
N LEU A 95 11.27 3.29 -0.60
CA LEU A 95 11.61 4.65 -0.19
C LEU A 95 13.09 4.81 0.13
N LYS A 96 13.65 3.89 0.92
CA LYS A 96 15.06 3.90 1.31
C LYS A 96 15.97 3.81 0.09
N SER A 97 15.68 2.88 -0.82
CA SER A 97 16.43 2.72 -2.07
C SER A 97 16.39 3.97 -2.95
N LEU A 98 15.22 4.61 -3.07
CA LEU A 98 15.06 5.89 -3.79
C LEU A 98 15.94 6.99 -3.21
N VAL A 99 15.97 7.14 -1.89
CA VAL A 99 16.77 8.15 -1.19
C VAL A 99 18.27 7.87 -1.39
N GLU A 100 18.70 6.62 -1.25
CA GLU A 100 20.10 6.23 -1.37
C GLU A 100 20.65 6.38 -2.80
N ASN A 101 19.78 6.36 -3.82
CA ASN A 101 20.18 6.42 -5.24
C ASN A 101 19.71 7.69 -5.97
N SER A 102 19.03 8.61 -5.28
CA SER A 102 18.42 9.81 -5.88
C SER A 102 17.49 9.49 -7.07
N GLY A 103 16.77 8.37 -6.99
CA GLY A 103 15.94 7.85 -8.08
C GLY A 103 15.87 6.33 -8.09
N ILE A 104 15.24 5.78 -9.12
CA ILE A 104 15.11 4.33 -9.28
C ILE A 104 16.45 3.71 -9.71
N ASN A 105 16.91 2.75 -8.92
CA ASN A 105 18.00 1.83 -9.26
C ASN A 105 17.51 0.40 -9.00
N SER A 106 17.13 -0.30 -10.07
CA SER A 106 16.54 -1.65 -10.00
C SER A 106 17.46 -2.68 -9.35
N ASP A 107 18.77 -2.65 -9.63
CA ASP A 107 19.70 -3.60 -9.03
C ASP A 107 19.89 -3.34 -7.53
N HIS A 108 20.00 -2.08 -7.14
CA HIS A 108 20.04 -1.71 -5.73
C HIS A 108 18.75 -2.13 -5.02
N LEU A 109 17.58 -1.87 -5.62
CA LEU A 109 16.30 -2.21 -5.02
C LEU A 109 16.10 -3.73 -4.88
N LYS A 110 16.44 -4.53 -5.88
CA LYS A 110 16.42 -6.01 -5.77
C LYS A 110 17.33 -6.46 -4.62
N LYS A 111 18.56 -5.93 -4.55
CA LYS A 111 19.48 -6.25 -3.45
C LYS A 111 18.90 -5.87 -2.08
N SER A 112 18.34 -4.66 -1.94
CA SER A 112 17.74 -4.19 -0.69
C SER A 112 16.53 -5.03 -0.27
N LEU A 113 15.68 -5.44 -1.22
CA LEU A 113 14.55 -6.35 -0.95
C LEU A 113 15.06 -7.72 -0.48
N TYR A 114 16.07 -8.27 -1.13
CA TYR A 114 16.67 -9.53 -0.72
C TYR A 114 17.28 -9.45 0.69
N GLU A 115 18.03 -8.39 0.99
CA GLU A 115 18.63 -8.18 2.31
C GLU A 115 17.59 -7.96 3.42
N TYR A 116 16.44 -7.36 3.10
CA TYR A 116 15.39 -7.09 4.09
C TYR A 116 14.49 -8.30 4.35
N PHE A 117 14.15 -9.06 3.30
CA PHE A 117 13.16 -10.13 3.37
C PHE A 117 13.73 -11.54 3.29
N GLY A 118 14.99 -11.70 2.88
CA GLY A 118 15.63 -12.98 2.57
C GLY A 118 16.10 -13.77 3.79
N ALA A 119 17.04 -14.69 3.56
CA ALA A 119 17.57 -15.61 4.57
C ALA A 119 18.20 -14.87 5.77
N GLY A 120 17.98 -15.39 6.98
CA GLY A 120 18.54 -14.83 8.22
C GLY A 120 17.86 -13.56 8.74
N THR A 121 16.76 -13.13 8.12
CA THR A 121 15.97 -11.96 8.54
C THR A 121 14.81 -12.36 9.44
N THR A 122 14.09 -11.38 10.00
CA THR A 122 12.84 -11.63 10.76
C THR A 122 11.71 -12.20 9.90
N TYR A 123 11.83 -12.06 8.57
CA TYR A 123 10.91 -12.65 7.60
C TYR A 123 11.26 -14.11 7.26
N ASP A 124 12.44 -14.59 7.65
CA ASP A 124 12.91 -15.95 7.40
C ASP A 124 12.28 -16.97 8.35
N ASN A 125 10.97 -17.15 8.20
CA ASN A 125 10.17 -18.03 9.03
C ASN A 125 10.14 -19.47 8.47
N PRO A 126 10.36 -20.52 9.30
CA PRO A 126 10.30 -21.92 8.87
C PRO A 126 8.97 -22.37 8.23
N ILE A 127 7.87 -21.65 8.45
CA ILE A 127 6.59 -21.94 7.78
C ILE A 127 6.73 -21.90 6.24
N TRP A 128 7.70 -21.14 5.72
CA TRP A 128 7.97 -21.03 4.29
C TRP A 128 8.79 -22.18 3.73
N SER A 129 9.52 -22.90 4.57
CA SER A 129 10.32 -24.08 4.21
C SER A 129 9.62 -25.41 4.55
N GLY A 130 8.29 -25.41 4.65
CA GLY A 130 7.50 -26.60 4.94
C GLY A 130 7.37 -26.94 6.43
N GLY A 131 7.72 -26.00 7.31
CA GLY A 131 7.52 -26.14 8.75
C GLY A 131 6.04 -26.22 9.18
N PRO A 132 5.77 -26.62 10.43
CA PRO A 132 4.42 -26.76 10.95
C PRO A 132 3.65 -25.42 10.88
N LYS A 133 2.41 -25.48 10.38
CA LYS A 133 1.52 -24.33 10.20
C LYS A 133 0.67 -24.08 11.45
N THR A 134 1.30 -23.71 12.56
CA THR A 134 0.56 -23.21 13.72
C THR A 134 0.27 -21.73 13.51
N ILE A 135 -1.02 -21.37 13.38
CA ILE A 135 -1.48 -19.99 13.21
C ILE A 135 -2.24 -19.49 14.46
N PRO A 136 -2.11 -18.20 14.82
CA PRO A 136 -1.24 -17.22 14.20
C PRO A 136 0.24 -17.47 14.52
N ILE A 137 1.13 -17.22 13.55
CA ILE A 137 2.59 -17.27 13.78
C ILE A 137 3.02 -16.07 14.64
N THR A 138 4.06 -16.24 15.46
CA THR A 138 4.75 -15.10 16.08
C THR A 138 5.73 -14.49 15.09
N GLY A 139 5.60 -13.19 14.81
CA GLY A 139 6.52 -12.44 13.95
C GLY A 139 5.94 -12.10 12.58
N CYS A 140 6.82 -11.84 11.62
CA CYS A 140 6.47 -11.28 10.32
C CYS A 140 5.87 -12.32 9.37
N TRP A 141 4.91 -11.90 8.54
CA TRP A 141 4.35 -12.71 7.45
C TRP A 141 4.90 -12.26 6.10
N ARG A 142 5.42 -13.18 5.29
CA ARG A 142 5.93 -12.93 3.94
C ARG A 142 4.83 -13.21 2.89
N ASN A 143 4.44 -12.21 2.11
CA ASN A 143 3.44 -12.35 1.04
C ASN A 143 3.97 -13.14 -0.17
N GLY A 144 3.06 -13.54 -1.07
CA GLY A 144 3.37 -14.38 -2.24
C GLY A 144 4.44 -13.78 -3.15
N SER A 145 4.24 -12.53 -3.57
CA SER A 145 5.14 -11.82 -4.47
C SER A 145 6.59 -11.76 -3.97
N ILE A 146 6.80 -11.60 -2.65
CA ILE A 146 8.14 -11.57 -2.06
C ILE A 146 8.76 -12.96 -2.00
N ARG A 147 7.98 -14.03 -1.76
CA ARG A 147 8.52 -15.40 -1.80
C ARG A 147 9.04 -15.75 -3.19
N ASP A 148 8.25 -15.46 -4.21
CA ASP A 148 8.63 -15.73 -5.60
C ASP A 148 9.81 -14.86 -6.03
N PHE A 149 9.82 -13.59 -5.62
CA PHE A 149 10.98 -12.70 -5.80
C PHE A 149 12.26 -13.28 -5.22
N LEU A 150 12.26 -13.71 -3.96
CA LEU A 150 13.44 -14.25 -3.30
C LEU A 150 13.95 -15.50 -4.03
N LYS A 151 13.04 -16.42 -4.37
CA LYS A 151 13.38 -17.62 -5.15
C LYS A 151 14.03 -17.24 -6.49
N ASN A 152 13.40 -16.36 -7.26
CA ASN A 152 13.90 -15.97 -8.58
C ASN A 152 15.24 -15.22 -8.48
N TYR A 153 15.44 -14.41 -7.44
CA TYR A 153 16.69 -13.70 -7.16
C TYR A 153 17.83 -14.67 -6.82
N GLU A 154 17.58 -15.69 -5.99
CA GLU A 154 18.54 -16.75 -5.66
C GLU A 154 18.90 -17.61 -6.88
N GLU A 155 17.91 -17.90 -7.73
CA GLU A 155 18.10 -18.57 -9.03
C GLU A 155 18.80 -17.68 -10.08
N LYS A 156 19.13 -16.42 -9.74
CA LYS A 156 19.78 -15.43 -10.61
C LYS A 156 19.03 -15.18 -11.91
N LYS A 157 17.70 -15.21 -11.87
CA LYS A 157 16.87 -14.86 -13.03
C LYS A 157 17.02 -13.38 -13.37
N GLN A 158 16.89 -13.07 -14.65
CA GLN A 158 16.84 -11.70 -15.14
C GLN A 158 15.57 -11.00 -14.60
N GLU A 159 14.41 -11.62 -14.84
CA GLU A 159 13.13 -11.19 -14.29
C GLU A 159 12.91 -11.86 -12.94
N THR A 160 12.74 -11.04 -11.90
CA THR A 160 12.66 -11.54 -10.52
C THR A 160 11.23 -11.57 -9.98
N GLY A 161 10.31 -10.78 -10.52
CA GLY A 161 8.92 -10.76 -10.04
C GLY A 161 8.18 -12.08 -10.29
N SER A 162 7.13 -12.30 -9.50
CA SER A 162 6.22 -13.43 -9.71
C SER A 162 5.43 -13.29 -11.02
N GLU A 163 5.37 -14.34 -11.83
CA GLU A 163 4.59 -14.37 -13.08
C GLU A 163 3.09 -14.60 -12.82
N SER A 164 2.73 -15.16 -11.65
CA SER A 164 1.36 -15.57 -11.33
C SER A 164 0.71 -14.76 -10.21
N ASP A 165 1.45 -13.89 -9.52
CA ASP A 165 0.90 -13.06 -8.44
C ASP A 165 0.17 -11.83 -8.98
N GLU A 166 -1.16 -11.95 -9.06
CA GLU A 166 -2.08 -10.89 -9.52
C GLU A 166 -2.68 -10.07 -8.37
N GLN A 167 -2.13 -10.21 -7.15
CA GLN A 167 -2.63 -9.53 -5.96
C GLN A 167 -2.39 -8.01 -6.01
N VAL A 168 -3.19 -7.25 -5.26
CA VAL A 168 -3.13 -5.77 -5.23
C VAL A 168 -1.93 -5.21 -4.43
N ASP A 169 -1.02 -6.09 -3.99
CA ASP A 169 0.17 -5.79 -3.20
C ASP A 169 1.05 -4.68 -3.83
N CYS A 170 1.04 -4.60 -5.16
CA CYS A 170 1.75 -3.59 -5.95
C CYS A 170 1.43 -2.15 -5.53
N VAL A 171 0.21 -1.86 -5.09
CA VAL A 171 -0.26 -0.50 -4.78
C VAL A 171 0.53 0.15 -3.64
N LEU A 172 0.99 -0.64 -2.67
CA LEU A 172 1.72 -0.13 -1.51
C LEU A 172 3.17 0.21 -1.88
N ARG A 173 3.78 -0.55 -2.79
CA ARG A 173 5.16 -0.35 -3.25
C ARG A 173 5.35 0.89 -4.10
N ILE A 174 4.32 1.30 -4.84
CA ILE A 174 4.44 2.40 -5.81
C ILE A 174 4.33 3.78 -5.17
N ILE A 175 3.96 3.86 -3.89
CA ILE A 175 3.66 5.13 -3.21
C ILE A 175 4.89 6.05 -3.18
N PRO A 176 6.10 5.61 -2.77
CA PRO A 176 7.30 6.44 -2.82
C PRO A 176 7.68 6.86 -4.26
N VAL A 177 7.45 5.97 -5.23
CA VAL A 177 7.73 6.25 -6.65
C VAL A 177 6.80 7.36 -7.15
N ALA A 178 5.49 7.23 -6.89
CA ALA A 178 4.51 8.24 -7.23
C ALA A 178 4.76 9.56 -6.50
N ALA A 179 5.16 9.53 -5.23
CA ALA A 179 5.55 10.72 -4.49
C ALA A 179 6.75 11.45 -5.16
N LEU A 180 7.76 10.71 -5.60
CA LEU A 180 8.94 11.27 -6.26
C LEU A 180 8.64 11.79 -7.68
N TYR A 181 7.89 11.02 -8.47
CA TYR A 181 7.70 11.25 -9.90
C TYR A 181 6.36 11.88 -10.29
N ALA A 182 5.46 12.21 -9.35
CA ALA A 182 4.20 12.89 -9.69
C ALA A 182 4.45 14.17 -10.52
N GLY A 183 3.79 14.26 -11.68
CA GLY A 183 3.98 15.33 -12.67
C GLY A 183 5.16 15.13 -13.62
N HIS A 184 5.94 14.08 -13.46
CA HIS A 184 7.05 13.73 -14.36
C HIS A 184 6.57 12.78 -15.47
N PRO A 185 6.99 12.96 -16.74
CA PRO A 185 6.55 12.11 -17.85
C PRO A 185 6.90 10.63 -17.68
N GLN A 186 7.96 10.33 -16.91
CA GLN A 186 8.42 8.96 -16.64
C GLN A 186 7.72 8.27 -15.46
N LEU A 187 6.71 8.89 -14.82
CA LEU A 187 6.05 8.33 -13.63
C LEU A 187 5.63 6.87 -13.84
N LEU A 188 4.93 6.58 -14.94
CA LEU A 188 4.37 5.26 -15.19
C LEU A 188 5.43 4.23 -15.53
N ASP A 189 6.44 4.61 -16.32
CA ASP A 189 7.57 3.73 -16.63
C ASP A 189 8.31 3.32 -15.34
N LYS A 190 8.50 4.26 -14.41
CA LYS A 190 9.14 3.99 -13.11
C LYS A 190 8.27 3.16 -12.17
N VAL A 191 6.95 3.35 -12.24
CA VAL A 191 6.00 2.53 -11.49
C VAL A 191 6.03 1.10 -12.00
N GLU A 192 5.95 0.89 -13.31
CA GLU A 192 6.01 -0.45 -13.92
C GLU A 192 7.34 -1.15 -13.60
N GLU A 193 8.47 -0.44 -13.74
CA GLU A 193 9.81 -0.94 -13.39
C GLU A 193 9.82 -1.51 -11.95
N VAL A 194 9.28 -0.78 -10.97
CA VAL A 194 9.24 -1.23 -9.57
C VAL A 194 8.24 -2.36 -9.33
N VAL A 195 7.08 -2.33 -10.00
CA VAL A 195 6.09 -3.40 -9.86
C VAL A 195 6.66 -4.73 -10.35
N ARG A 196 7.34 -4.74 -11.50
CA ARG A 196 7.89 -5.95 -12.12
C ARG A 196 9.03 -6.62 -11.37
N LEU A 197 9.76 -5.90 -10.50
CA LEU A 197 10.71 -6.53 -9.56
C LEU A 197 9.97 -7.50 -8.63
N THR A 198 8.80 -7.04 -8.20
CA THR A 198 7.81 -7.67 -7.33
C THR A 198 7.02 -8.84 -7.92
N GLN A 199 6.33 -8.46 -8.99
CA GLN A 199 5.18 -9.09 -9.61
C GLN A 199 5.34 -8.81 -11.11
N ASN A 200 5.86 -9.77 -11.85
CA ASN A 200 6.03 -9.67 -13.28
C ASN A 200 4.77 -10.18 -14.00
N ASN A 201 3.64 -9.52 -13.72
CA ASN A 201 2.34 -9.87 -14.24
C ASN A 201 1.60 -8.58 -14.67
N ASP A 202 0.99 -8.61 -15.86
CA ASP A 202 0.39 -7.42 -16.47
C ASP A 202 -0.87 -6.94 -15.74
N VAL A 203 -1.58 -7.81 -15.02
CA VAL A 203 -2.68 -7.41 -14.14
C VAL A 203 -2.15 -6.58 -12.98
N ALA A 204 -1.09 -7.05 -12.31
CA ALA A 204 -0.45 -6.31 -11.22
C ALA A 204 0.10 -4.95 -11.70
N VAL A 205 0.72 -4.92 -12.88
CA VAL A 205 1.19 -3.68 -13.51
C VAL A 205 0.03 -2.73 -13.78
N ALA A 206 -1.06 -3.19 -14.39
CA ALA A 206 -2.22 -2.36 -14.69
C ALA A 206 -2.82 -1.72 -13.42
N PHE A 207 -2.94 -2.47 -12.32
CA PHE A 207 -3.40 -1.94 -11.03
C PHE A 207 -2.38 -0.97 -10.40
N GLY A 208 -1.07 -1.25 -10.50
CA GLY A 208 -0.02 -0.35 -10.04
C GLY A 208 -0.04 1.00 -10.77
N LEU A 209 -0.17 0.97 -12.10
CA LEU A 209 -0.30 2.16 -12.94
C LEU A 209 -1.58 2.95 -12.63
N LEU A 210 -2.71 2.25 -12.45
CA LEU A 210 -3.98 2.85 -12.06
C LEU A 210 -3.86 3.59 -10.72
N ALA A 211 -3.27 2.94 -9.71
CA ALA A 211 -3.05 3.53 -8.41
C ALA A 211 -2.09 4.72 -8.44
N ALA A 212 -1.02 4.65 -9.24
CA ALA A 212 -0.09 5.77 -9.41
C ALA A 212 -0.78 7.00 -10.04
N ARG A 213 -1.62 6.80 -11.07
CA ARG A 213 -2.42 7.89 -11.66
C ARG A 213 -3.38 8.51 -10.64
N LEU A 214 -4.05 7.67 -9.84
CA LEU A 214 -4.97 8.15 -8.80
C LEU A 214 -4.22 8.98 -7.74
N LEU A 215 -3.08 8.47 -7.27
CA LEU A 215 -2.27 9.16 -6.27
C LEU A 215 -1.67 10.46 -6.83
N GLU A 216 -1.25 10.47 -8.09
CA GLU A 216 -0.78 11.68 -8.78
C GLU A 216 -1.85 12.78 -8.81
N ILE A 217 -3.12 12.44 -9.07
CA ILE A 217 -4.23 13.40 -9.06
C ILE A 217 -4.26 14.15 -7.71
N TYR A 218 -4.18 13.42 -6.59
CA TYR A 218 -4.19 14.03 -5.26
C TYR A 218 -2.91 14.78 -4.94
N ILE A 219 -1.75 14.25 -5.33
CA ILE A 219 -0.46 14.92 -5.09
C ILE A 219 -0.41 16.27 -5.81
N LEU A 220 -0.83 16.33 -7.07
CA LEU A 220 -0.74 17.53 -7.88
C LEU A 220 -1.85 18.54 -7.57
N ASN A 221 -3.07 18.08 -7.32
CA ASN A 221 -4.24 18.96 -7.27
C ASN A 221 -4.85 19.10 -5.87
N GLY A 222 -4.48 18.25 -4.92
CA GLY A 222 -5.13 18.18 -3.61
C GLY A 222 -6.46 17.41 -3.64
N PRO A 223 -7.29 17.56 -2.60
CA PRO A 223 -8.57 16.87 -2.51
C PRO A 223 -9.50 17.18 -3.69
N THR A 224 -10.16 16.15 -4.23
CA THR A 224 -11.15 16.29 -5.31
C THR A 224 -12.27 15.28 -5.11
N ALA A 225 -13.50 15.68 -5.42
CA ALA A 225 -14.67 14.79 -5.39
C ALA A 225 -14.80 13.92 -6.65
N ASP A 226 -14.04 14.21 -7.72
CA ASP A 226 -14.13 13.54 -9.02
C ASP A 226 -12.83 12.81 -9.43
N ALA A 227 -12.08 12.29 -8.45
CA ALA A 227 -10.84 11.56 -8.74
C ALA A 227 -11.06 10.37 -9.70
N ILE A 228 -12.19 9.66 -9.55
CA ILE A 228 -12.53 8.50 -10.39
C ILE A 228 -12.92 8.92 -11.81
N GLY A 229 -13.64 10.04 -11.98
CA GLY A 229 -13.95 10.59 -13.31
C GLY A 229 -12.70 11.04 -14.04
N GLN A 230 -11.80 11.76 -13.35
CA GLN A 230 -10.50 12.16 -13.88
C GLN A 230 -9.62 10.96 -14.27
N LEU A 231 -9.58 9.93 -13.43
CA LEU A 231 -8.85 8.70 -13.71
C LEU A 231 -9.39 8.00 -14.96
N ARG A 232 -10.72 7.90 -15.08
CA ARG A 232 -11.37 7.31 -16.26
C ARG A 232 -11.05 8.11 -17.53
N ALA A 233 -11.09 9.44 -17.46
CA ALA A 233 -10.71 10.30 -18.59
C ALA A 233 -9.25 10.07 -19.03
N LYS A 234 -8.31 9.96 -18.07
CA LYS A 234 -6.90 9.61 -18.36
C LYS A 234 -6.76 8.25 -19.06
N LEU A 235 -7.56 7.25 -18.69
CA LEU A 235 -7.50 5.91 -19.30
C LEU A 235 -8.16 5.84 -20.68
N THR A 236 -9.14 6.71 -20.95
CA THR A 236 -9.82 6.76 -22.26
C THR A 236 -9.15 7.71 -23.26
N ASP A 237 -8.13 8.46 -22.85
CA ASP A 237 -7.39 9.36 -23.73
C ASP A 237 -6.63 8.54 -24.80
N PRO A 238 -6.89 8.77 -26.10
CA PRO A 238 -6.15 8.11 -27.19
C PRO A 238 -4.64 8.39 -27.18
N LYS A 239 -4.19 9.47 -26.51
CA LYS A 239 -2.80 9.88 -26.40
C LYS A 239 -2.19 9.57 -25.02
N ARG A 240 -2.86 8.77 -24.19
CA ARG A 240 -2.36 8.42 -22.86
C ARG A 240 -1.00 7.73 -22.92
N SER A 241 -0.17 7.98 -21.92
CA SER A 241 1.03 7.19 -21.64
C SER A 241 0.68 5.78 -21.18
N SER A 242 1.54 4.80 -21.45
CA SER A 242 1.42 3.39 -21.00
C SER A 242 0.04 2.77 -21.25
N PRO A 243 -0.45 2.69 -22.51
CA PRO A 243 -1.71 2.03 -22.83
C PRO A 243 -1.61 0.51 -22.55
N SER A 244 -2.68 -0.06 -22.00
CA SER A 244 -2.83 -1.49 -21.76
C SER A 244 -4.13 -2.02 -22.34
N ASP A 245 -4.14 -3.27 -22.80
CA ASP A 245 -5.36 -3.97 -23.21
C ASP A 245 -6.36 -4.12 -22.03
N LEU A 246 -5.85 -4.05 -20.79
CA LEU A 246 -6.66 -4.09 -19.57
C LEU A 246 -7.38 -2.76 -19.28
N ASP A 247 -7.02 -1.65 -19.95
CA ASP A 247 -7.61 -0.33 -19.70
C ASP A 247 -9.13 -0.34 -19.90
N THR A 248 -9.63 -1.07 -20.91
CA THR A 248 -11.07 -1.19 -21.18
C THR A 248 -11.80 -1.82 -19.99
N ALA A 249 -11.23 -2.89 -19.42
CA ALA A 249 -11.78 -3.54 -18.24
C ALA A 249 -11.72 -2.61 -17.02
N LEU A 250 -10.58 -1.95 -16.79
CA LEU A 250 -10.42 -0.99 -15.70
C LEU A 250 -11.44 0.16 -15.79
N VAL A 251 -11.62 0.75 -16.98
CA VAL A 251 -12.63 1.80 -17.23
C VAL A 251 -14.04 1.31 -16.91
N SER A 252 -14.38 0.09 -17.32
CA SER A 252 -15.67 -0.54 -17.00
C SER A 252 -15.87 -0.70 -15.48
N HIS A 253 -14.83 -1.17 -14.77
CA HIS A 253 -14.86 -1.28 -13.30
C HIS A 253 -15.01 0.08 -12.61
N LEU A 254 -14.27 1.11 -13.04
CA LEU A 254 -14.41 2.48 -12.51
C LEU A 254 -15.82 3.05 -12.75
N GLN A 255 -16.41 2.77 -13.92
CA GLN A 255 -17.79 3.14 -14.20
C GLN A 255 -18.77 2.44 -13.24
N LYS A 256 -18.56 1.15 -12.97
CA LYS A 256 -19.36 0.40 -12.00
C LYS A 256 -19.24 0.98 -10.59
N VAL A 257 -18.04 1.37 -10.15
CA VAL A 257 -17.81 2.05 -8.86
C VAL A 257 -18.65 3.33 -8.78
N LEU A 258 -18.65 4.17 -9.82
CA LEU A 258 -19.44 5.39 -9.85
C LEU A 258 -20.96 5.15 -9.81
N GLN A 259 -21.45 4.07 -10.42
CA GLN A 259 -22.88 3.70 -10.40
C GLN A 259 -23.36 3.25 -9.03
N VAL A 260 -22.46 2.81 -8.14
CA VAL A 260 -22.81 2.25 -6.83
C VAL A 260 -22.22 3.05 -5.66
N LYS A 261 -21.63 4.22 -5.92
CA LYS A 261 -20.93 5.04 -4.92
C LYS A 261 -21.79 5.45 -3.71
N ASP A 262 -23.10 5.59 -3.93
CA ASP A 262 -24.06 6.01 -2.91
C ASP A 262 -24.69 4.82 -2.15
N LYS A 263 -24.26 3.59 -2.44
CA LYS A 263 -24.72 2.37 -1.77
C LYS A 263 -23.78 1.97 -0.62
N PRO A 264 -24.27 1.29 0.43
CA PRO A 264 -23.42 0.78 1.50
C PRO A 264 -22.32 -0.13 0.95
N HIS A 265 -21.07 0.09 1.38
CA HIS A 265 -19.92 -0.66 0.89
C HIS A 265 -20.05 -2.18 1.11
N VAL A 266 -20.71 -2.61 2.21
CA VAL A 266 -20.99 -4.01 2.50
C VAL A 266 -21.87 -4.63 1.41
N ASP A 267 -22.96 -3.95 1.04
CA ASP A 267 -23.86 -4.42 -0.01
C ASP A 267 -23.17 -4.48 -1.37
N VAL A 268 -22.36 -3.47 -1.67
CA VAL A 268 -21.60 -3.39 -2.92
C VAL A 268 -20.57 -4.53 -3.01
N ALA A 269 -19.79 -4.77 -1.96
CA ALA A 269 -18.82 -5.86 -1.92
C ALA A 269 -19.49 -7.24 -2.00
N CYS A 270 -20.66 -7.42 -1.38
CA CYS A 270 -21.37 -8.69 -1.38
C CYS A 270 -22.09 -8.98 -2.71
N ASN A 271 -22.64 -7.97 -3.38
CA ASN A 271 -23.58 -8.18 -4.49
C ASN A 271 -23.05 -7.74 -5.85
N VAL A 272 -22.09 -6.82 -5.89
CA VAL A 272 -21.64 -6.16 -7.13
C VAL A 272 -20.24 -6.59 -7.54
N PHE A 273 -19.30 -6.67 -6.60
CA PHE A 273 -17.91 -7.09 -6.82
C PHE A 273 -17.65 -8.42 -6.13
N LYS A 274 -18.37 -9.47 -6.55
CA LYS A 274 -18.11 -10.83 -6.06
C LYS A 274 -16.80 -11.33 -6.64
N ASN A 275 -15.93 -11.88 -5.80
CA ASN A 275 -14.89 -12.78 -6.27
C ASN A 275 -15.61 -14.05 -6.76
N ASN A 276 -15.44 -14.39 -8.05
CA ASN A 276 -15.87 -15.68 -8.57
C ASN A 276 -15.02 -16.81 -7.97
#